data_AF-A0A2E8JZ69-F1
#
_entry.id   AF-A0A2E8JZ69-F1
#
_cell.length_a   1.000
_cell.length_b   1.000
_cell.length_c   1.000
_cell.angle_alpha   90.00
_cell.angle_beta   90.00
_cell.angle_gamma   90.00
#
_symmetry.space_group_name_H-M   'P 1'
#
loop_
_entity.id
_entity.type
_entity.pdbx_description
1 polymer ?
#
loop_
_entity_poly.entity_id
_entity_poly.type
_entity_poly.pdbx_seq_one_letter_code
_entity_poly.pdbx_strand_id
1 'polypeptide(L)'
;MNLITAFMIAAAIQASSPDRERFLPSPEAAPAANLASQDPISVGIGQARLTIDVMGQGSSPSTSRAPDISIVSGSGGGGSASQDGSSSVIEVELEPSTTTPHGIGHGPASPPAQLPATPTPPVRLGPGPWMTTWSDVPAAATRMSAMTWIRGNRVGDDSWTSDQFFNAETLNRDLAAQPAGRRTLFPWRYRNALLDHPFDRIRRPDGSTESRPSPFLNAATLSIRNELTPILDQLVSMGAEVDYIIGDIESSGHFACWNIDEAHIEAIMEDPRFATRVMTNGLTPQQMLGDWNANQIKLRTPTAAAAAWNAVMSRLFADAILDSMIRPVVERWPNAIASNYGSVKIDPDQSVPDMNGWSTWQDSLAGTHPAMETYGRLGGVLQFFGIDGTDPTRLIRGSADRLPPEGWTSLRLDVNRTRAMLRSSNRPFHLWLASPSWATDGNWESGFADSPYFRENLFHQAVGGAHHFIYWNPIDRNLPVPIDRDRRHAESLEVQAILEEIDQATRGDASSTPLRSGRIRWDSPVLLSGARLADGSSVWRLTVAPNVASIRLDGDSAPVLIDPTNPGIWIHRPDDSVPAIAEVTER
;
A
#
# COMPACT_ATOMS: atom_id res chain seq x y z
N MET A 1 15.47 25.87 51.72
CA MET A 1 15.44 24.94 52.87
C MET A 1 14.80 23.66 52.38
N ASN A 2 15.61 22.62 52.11
CA ASN A 2 15.29 21.20 51.79
C ASN A 2 14.22 20.93 50.70
N LEU A 3 14.44 20.29 49.54
CA LEU A 3 15.57 19.51 48.99
C LEU A 3 15.86 18.16 49.69
N ILE A 4 15.06 17.14 49.33
CA ILE A 4 15.14 15.68 49.63
C ILE A 4 14.39 14.96 48.47
N THR A 5 14.74 13.79 47.91
CA THR A 5 16.00 13.01 47.81
C THR A 5 15.88 11.96 46.67
N ALA A 6 16.99 11.71 45.96
CA ALA A 6 17.50 10.51 45.22
C ALA A 6 16.61 9.24 45.01
N PHE A 7 16.61 8.58 43.82
CA PHE A 7 17.67 7.77 43.13
C PHE A 7 17.89 6.34 43.68
N MET A 8 18.36 5.43 42.80
CA MET A 8 18.69 3.98 42.94
C MET A 8 17.61 3.00 42.41
N ILE A 9 17.93 1.91 41.68
CA ILE A 9 19.24 1.38 41.23
C ILE A 9 19.07 0.57 39.91
N ALA A 10 20.16 0.43 39.14
CA ALA A 10 20.28 -0.54 38.05
C ALA A 10 21.41 -1.54 38.34
N ALA A 11 21.12 -2.84 38.31
CA ALA A 11 22.02 -4.02 38.28
C ALA A 11 21.12 -5.28 38.37
N ALA A 12 21.38 -6.43 37.75
CA ALA A 12 22.34 -6.88 36.73
C ALA A 12 21.62 -7.98 35.90
N ILE A 13 22.10 -8.46 34.75
CA ILE A 13 23.15 -9.49 34.62
C ILE A 13 23.77 -9.40 33.22
N GLN A 14 25.08 -9.60 33.14
CA GLN A 14 25.85 -9.66 31.90
C GLN A 14 26.75 -10.90 31.92
N ALA A 15 26.63 -11.73 30.89
CA ALA A 15 27.53 -12.82 30.52
C ALA A 15 27.21 -13.21 29.05
N SER A 16 28.15 -13.48 28.15
CA SER A 16 29.61 -13.51 28.27
C SER A 16 30.30 -13.39 26.90
N SER A 17 31.56 -12.96 26.94
CA SER A 17 32.65 -13.16 25.97
C SER A 17 32.95 -12.06 24.93
N PRO A 18 34.24 -11.86 24.59
CA PRO A 18 34.73 -10.66 23.92
C PRO A 18 35.24 -10.92 22.48
N ASP A 19 35.39 -9.84 21.70
CA ASP A 19 36.63 -9.51 20.96
C ASP A 19 36.37 -8.39 19.94
N ARG A 20 36.93 -7.19 20.21
CA ARG A 20 37.89 -6.49 19.31
C ARG A 20 38.14 -5.06 19.78
N GLU A 21 39.39 -4.82 20.16
CA GLU A 21 39.94 -3.49 20.38
C GLU A 21 40.22 -2.73 19.06
N ARG A 22 40.29 -1.39 19.18
CA ARG A 22 40.97 -0.42 18.29
C ARG A 22 40.45 -0.29 16.85
N PHE A 23 39.86 0.88 16.55
CA PHE A 23 40.59 1.98 15.89
C PHE A 23 39.79 3.30 16.03
N LEU A 24 40.41 4.33 16.61
CA LEU A 24 39.93 5.72 16.60
C LEU A 24 41.09 6.63 16.22
N PRO A 25 40.98 7.45 15.16
CA PRO A 25 41.88 8.58 14.94
C PRO A 25 41.46 9.77 15.82
N SER A 26 42.44 10.56 16.26
CA SER A 26 42.19 11.85 16.94
C SER A 26 41.77 12.93 15.95
N PRO A 27 41.08 14.00 16.40
CA PRO A 27 40.73 15.13 15.55
C PRO A 27 41.93 16.08 15.35
N GLU A 28 42.35 16.28 14.10
CA GLU A 28 43.24 17.40 13.75
C GLU A 28 42.44 18.67 13.41
N ALA A 29 43.07 19.82 13.61
CA ALA A 29 42.41 21.12 13.66
C ALA A 29 42.08 21.70 12.27
N ALA A 30 40.90 22.30 12.15
CA ALA A 30 40.54 23.14 11.02
C ALA A 30 41.11 24.58 11.18
N PRO A 31 41.80 25.15 10.19
CA PRO A 31 42.20 26.56 10.21
C PRO A 31 41.03 27.46 9.79
N ALA A 32 40.87 28.59 10.49
CA ALA A 32 39.91 29.62 10.12
C ALA A 32 40.37 30.37 8.85
N ALA A 33 39.44 30.65 7.93
CA ALA A 33 39.68 31.45 6.74
C ALA A 33 38.61 32.54 6.56
N ASN A 34 39.11 33.78 6.45
CA ASN A 34 38.44 35.08 6.32
C ASN A 34 37.10 35.14 5.57
N LEU A 35 36.17 35.88 6.18
CA LEU A 35 35.08 36.57 5.49
C LEU A 35 35.64 37.70 4.63
N ALA A 36 35.29 37.72 3.34
CA ALA A 36 35.42 38.88 2.46
C ALA A 36 34.20 38.98 1.54
N SER A 37 33.75 40.21 1.33
CA SER A 37 32.53 40.60 0.61
C SER A 37 32.49 40.20 -0.87
N GLN A 38 31.33 39.76 -1.35
CA GLN A 38 30.89 39.95 -2.75
C GLN A 38 29.40 40.31 -2.82
N ASP A 39 29.05 41.03 -3.88
CA ASP A 39 27.80 41.79 -4.07
C ASP A 39 26.54 40.95 -4.35
N PRO A 40 25.33 41.50 -4.13
CA PRO A 40 24.08 40.80 -4.43
C PRO A 40 23.85 40.65 -5.93
N ILE A 41 23.69 39.41 -6.39
CA ILE A 41 23.23 39.09 -7.75
C ILE A 41 21.71 39.30 -7.84
N SER A 42 21.30 40.34 -8.55
CA SER A 42 19.90 40.55 -8.94
C SER A 42 19.44 39.51 -9.96
N VAL A 43 18.54 38.61 -9.57
CA VAL A 43 17.89 37.67 -10.49
C VAL A 43 16.69 38.35 -11.15
N GLY A 44 16.83 38.71 -12.42
CA GLY A 44 15.72 39.25 -13.21
C GLY A 44 14.73 38.17 -13.63
N ILE A 45 13.44 38.38 -13.37
CA ILE A 45 12.36 37.49 -13.82
C ILE A 45 12.10 37.74 -15.31
N GLY A 46 12.70 36.93 -16.17
CA GLY A 46 12.45 36.93 -17.61
C GLY A 46 11.12 36.26 -17.95
N GLN A 47 10.16 37.00 -18.51
CA GLN A 47 8.96 36.42 -19.11
C GLN A 47 9.33 35.68 -20.41
N ALA A 48 9.17 34.36 -20.43
CA ALA A 48 9.26 33.59 -21.66
C ALA A 48 7.98 33.77 -22.49
N ARG A 49 8.09 34.44 -23.65
CA ARG A 49 7.05 34.39 -24.70
C ARG A 49 7.29 33.14 -25.56
N LEU A 50 6.28 32.29 -25.67
CA LEU A 50 6.26 31.24 -26.69
C LEU A 50 5.84 31.85 -28.02
N THR A 51 6.74 31.86 -29.00
CA THR A 51 6.42 32.18 -30.40
C THR A 51 6.22 30.87 -31.15
N ILE A 52 5.04 30.65 -31.73
CA ILE A 52 4.78 29.54 -32.64
C ILE A 52 4.85 30.09 -34.07
N ASP A 53 5.90 29.70 -34.80
CA ASP A 53 6.01 29.97 -36.23
C ASP A 53 5.15 28.98 -37.01
N VAL A 54 4.29 29.51 -37.89
CA VAL A 54 3.47 28.71 -38.81
C VAL A 54 3.92 29.02 -40.24
N MET A 55 4.86 28.21 -40.76
CA MET A 55 5.16 28.21 -42.19
C MET A 55 4.15 27.34 -42.95
N GLY A 56 3.67 27.85 -44.08
CA GLY A 56 2.50 27.28 -44.77
C GLY A 56 2.76 26.65 -46.14
N GLN A 57 1.75 25.90 -46.55
CA GLN A 57 1.35 25.52 -47.92
C GLN A 57 2.25 24.59 -48.76
N GLY A 58 1.63 23.49 -49.20
CA GLY A 58 2.17 22.50 -50.14
C GLY A 58 1.10 21.55 -50.72
N SER A 59 0.11 22.11 -51.40
CA SER A 59 -0.82 21.51 -52.40
C SER A 59 -1.16 19.99 -52.43
N SER A 60 -2.49 19.75 -52.46
CA SER A 60 -3.21 18.74 -53.29
C SER A 60 -3.45 17.31 -52.77
N PRO A 61 -4.55 16.64 -53.22
CA PRO A 61 -5.42 15.91 -52.28
C PRO A 61 -5.61 14.41 -52.55
N SER A 62 -5.97 13.66 -51.50
CA SER A 62 -6.84 12.49 -51.61
C SER A 62 -7.62 12.24 -50.30
N THR A 63 -8.67 11.42 -50.39
CA THR A 63 -9.75 11.32 -49.41
C THR A 63 -9.47 10.33 -48.28
N SER A 64 -9.75 10.72 -47.03
CA SER A 64 -10.22 9.80 -46.00
C SER A 64 -11.21 10.49 -45.04
N ARG A 65 -12.23 9.74 -44.59
CA ARG A 65 -13.16 10.19 -43.55
C ARG A 65 -12.55 9.89 -42.18
N ALA A 66 -12.56 10.87 -41.29
CA ALA A 66 -12.49 10.67 -39.84
C ALA A 66 -13.78 11.24 -39.20
N PRO A 67 -14.28 10.66 -38.10
CA PRO A 67 -15.53 11.09 -37.46
C PRO A 67 -15.33 12.33 -36.58
N ASP A 68 -16.38 13.15 -36.47
CA ASP A 68 -16.42 14.29 -35.55
C ASP A 68 -16.38 13.86 -34.08
N ILE A 69 -15.52 14.51 -33.29
CA ILE A 69 -15.58 14.51 -31.82
C ILE A 69 -15.95 15.93 -31.40
N SER A 70 -17.19 16.14 -30.97
CA SER A 70 -17.67 17.42 -30.46
C SER A 70 -17.38 17.55 -28.97
N ILE A 71 -16.49 18.49 -28.61
CA ILE A 71 -16.30 18.93 -27.22
C ILE A 71 -17.38 19.96 -26.91
N VAL A 72 -18.31 19.63 -26.01
CA VAL A 72 -19.31 20.59 -25.50
C VAL A 72 -18.91 21.06 -24.12
N SER A 73 -18.29 22.24 -24.07
CA SER A 73 -18.04 22.99 -22.84
C SER A 73 -19.29 23.80 -22.45
N GLY A 74 -20.03 23.33 -21.44
CA GLY A 74 -21.23 23.99 -20.93
C GLY A 74 -20.94 25.00 -19.80
N SER A 75 -20.48 26.20 -20.13
CA SER A 75 -20.51 27.33 -19.19
C SER A 75 -21.94 27.91 -19.10
N GLY A 76 -22.40 28.24 -17.90
CA GLY A 76 -23.79 28.66 -17.66
C GLY A 76 -24.17 30.03 -18.24
N GLY A 77 -25.48 30.30 -18.28
CA GLY A 77 -26.01 31.62 -18.60
C GLY A 77 -27.54 31.69 -18.64
N GLY A 78 -28.09 32.69 -17.94
CA GLY A 78 -29.34 33.38 -18.30
C GLY A 78 -30.65 32.59 -18.27
N GLY A 79 -31.46 32.82 -17.25
CA GLY A 79 -32.88 32.43 -17.30
C GLY A 79 -33.72 33.35 -18.19
N SER A 80 -34.78 32.79 -18.78
CA SER A 80 -35.96 33.52 -19.22
C SER A 80 -37.21 32.71 -18.87
N ALA A 81 -38.30 33.39 -18.53
CA ALA A 81 -39.49 32.76 -17.97
C ALA A 81 -40.41 32.13 -19.04
N SER A 82 -41.04 31.01 -18.68
CA SER A 82 -42.38 30.64 -19.16
C SER A 82 -43.18 30.01 -18.03
N GLN A 83 -44.50 30.19 -18.07
CA GLN A 83 -45.42 29.95 -16.96
C GLN A 83 -45.99 28.52 -16.91
N ASP A 84 -46.75 28.28 -15.85
CA ASP A 84 -47.80 27.29 -15.68
C ASP A 84 -47.40 25.82 -15.45
N GLY A 85 -47.49 25.42 -14.18
CA GLY A 85 -47.45 24.05 -13.69
C GLY A 85 -47.92 24.00 -12.24
N SER A 86 -49.19 23.66 -12.00
CA SER A 86 -49.84 23.71 -10.69
C SER A 86 -49.23 22.72 -9.68
N SER A 87 -48.68 23.21 -8.56
CA SER A 87 -48.29 22.38 -7.42
C SER A 87 -49.45 22.23 -6.44
N SER A 88 -49.92 20.99 -6.25
CA SER A 88 -50.83 20.65 -5.14
C SER A 88 -50.02 20.56 -3.85
N VAL A 89 -50.29 21.47 -2.91
CA VAL A 89 -49.73 21.38 -1.54
C VAL A 89 -50.48 20.28 -0.79
N ILE A 90 -49.74 19.32 -0.25
CA ILE A 90 -50.23 18.42 0.81
C ILE A 90 -49.66 18.94 2.12
N GLU A 91 -50.49 19.55 2.95
CA GLU A 91 -50.13 19.87 4.32
C GLU A 91 -50.15 18.57 5.13
N VAL A 92 -49.01 18.21 5.72
CA VAL A 92 -48.90 17.12 6.68
C VAL A 92 -48.77 17.74 8.07
N GLU A 93 -49.88 17.73 8.80
CA GLU A 93 -49.94 18.16 10.19
C GLU A 93 -49.26 17.10 11.07
N LEU A 94 -48.13 17.46 11.71
CA LEU A 94 -47.39 16.59 12.63
C LEU A 94 -47.69 17.01 14.07
N GLU A 95 -48.40 16.16 14.81
CA GLU A 95 -48.64 16.39 16.24
C GLU A 95 -47.33 16.29 17.07
N PRO A 96 -47.16 17.11 18.11
CA PRO A 96 -45.97 17.13 18.94
C PRO A 96 -45.92 15.92 19.90
N SER A 97 -45.14 14.91 19.53
CA SER A 97 -44.78 13.79 20.42
C SER A 97 -44.03 14.28 21.67
N THR A 98 -44.61 14.06 22.84
CA THR A 98 -43.98 14.31 24.15
C THR A 98 -43.15 13.13 24.60
N THR A 99 -41.95 12.97 24.03
CA THR A 99 -40.96 11.98 24.48
C THR A 99 -39.85 12.60 25.33
N THR A 100 -39.78 12.16 26.58
CA THR A 100 -38.76 12.54 27.56
C THR A 100 -37.35 12.14 27.08
N PRO A 101 -36.32 12.99 27.19
CA PRO A 101 -34.98 12.65 26.72
C PRO A 101 -34.30 11.63 27.64
N HIS A 102 -34.21 10.38 27.18
CA HIS A 102 -33.29 9.42 27.77
C HIS A 102 -31.85 9.80 27.40
N GLY A 103 -31.09 10.27 28.39
CA GLY A 103 -29.67 10.57 28.23
C GLY A 103 -28.88 9.30 27.90
N ILE A 104 -28.37 9.21 26.66
CA ILE A 104 -27.41 8.17 26.28
C ILE A 104 -26.08 8.50 26.96
N GLY A 105 -25.84 7.85 28.09
CA GLY A 105 -24.58 7.99 28.83
C GLY A 105 -23.42 7.40 28.03
N HIS A 106 -22.62 8.27 27.39
CA HIS A 106 -21.33 7.89 26.84
C HIS A 106 -20.35 7.58 27.99
N GLY A 107 -20.41 6.36 28.53
CA GLY A 107 -19.35 5.84 29.39
C GLY A 107 -18.01 5.80 28.63
N PRO A 108 -16.87 5.90 29.33
CA PRO A 108 -15.57 5.77 28.70
C PRO A 108 -15.47 4.42 28.00
N ALA A 109 -15.18 4.42 26.70
CA ALA A 109 -15.02 3.19 25.95
C ALA A 109 -13.89 2.35 26.54
N SER A 110 -14.18 1.09 26.85
CA SER A 110 -13.14 0.13 27.25
C SER A 110 -12.01 0.13 26.20
N PRO A 111 -10.74 0.06 26.61
CA PRO A 111 -9.65 -0.06 25.65
C PRO A 111 -9.90 -1.27 24.73
N PRO A 112 -9.67 -1.13 23.41
CA PRO A 112 -9.96 -2.20 22.47
C PRO A 112 -9.19 -3.47 22.88
N ALA A 113 -9.90 -4.59 22.98
CA ALA A 113 -9.28 -5.87 23.25
C ALA A 113 -8.25 -6.17 22.16
N GLN A 114 -6.99 -6.38 22.56
CA GLN A 114 -5.96 -6.80 21.63
C GLN A 114 -6.38 -8.13 21.01
N LEU A 115 -6.22 -8.26 19.68
CA LEU A 115 -6.33 -9.57 19.03
C LEU A 115 -5.38 -10.55 19.72
N PRO A 116 -5.75 -11.85 19.85
CA PRO A 116 -4.90 -12.84 20.48
C PRO A 116 -3.50 -12.82 19.87
N ALA A 117 -2.48 -12.67 20.74
CA ALA A 117 -1.15 -12.20 20.35
C ALA A 117 -0.36 -13.15 19.43
N THR A 118 -0.85 -14.36 19.19
CA THR A 118 -0.30 -15.31 18.23
C THR A 118 -1.44 -16.07 17.56
N PRO A 119 -1.64 -15.99 16.23
CA PRO A 119 -2.46 -16.99 15.56
C PRO A 119 -1.79 -18.35 15.70
N THR A 120 -2.58 -19.41 15.84
CA THR A 120 -2.11 -20.79 15.61
C THR A 120 -1.38 -20.81 14.26
N PRO A 121 -0.19 -21.45 14.13
CA PRO A 121 0.50 -21.51 12.84
C PRO A 121 -0.48 -22.03 11.78
N PRO A 122 -0.61 -21.34 10.64
CA PRO A 122 -1.67 -21.61 9.69
C PRO A 122 -1.59 -23.06 9.21
N VAL A 123 -2.75 -23.71 9.08
CA VAL A 123 -2.88 -25.01 8.44
C VAL A 123 -2.19 -24.92 7.08
N ARG A 124 -1.15 -25.74 6.82
CA ARG A 124 -0.34 -25.60 5.59
C ARG A 124 -1.19 -25.82 4.34
N LEU A 125 -1.26 -24.79 3.50
CA LEU A 125 -2.19 -24.67 2.37
C LEU A 125 -1.65 -25.27 1.06
N GLY A 126 -1.29 -26.54 1.12
CA GLY A 126 -0.63 -27.25 0.01
C GLY A 126 0.85 -26.86 -0.17
N PRO A 127 1.54 -27.45 -1.16
CA PRO A 127 2.91 -27.07 -1.51
C PRO A 127 2.93 -25.74 -2.28
N GLY A 128 3.91 -24.89 -2.00
CA GLY A 128 4.24 -23.71 -2.81
C GLY A 128 3.35 -22.46 -2.67
N PRO A 129 3.70 -21.38 -3.38
CA PRO A 129 2.94 -20.14 -3.42
C PRO A 129 1.63 -20.28 -4.20
N TRP A 130 0.68 -19.39 -3.91
CA TRP A 130 -0.61 -19.28 -4.60
C TRP A 130 -1.16 -17.85 -4.53
N MET A 131 -2.24 -17.56 -5.27
CA MET A 131 -2.87 -16.23 -5.27
C MET A 131 -4.39 -16.28 -5.09
N THR A 132 -4.94 -15.30 -4.39
CA THR A 132 -6.35 -14.94 -4.60
C THR A 132 -6.48 -13.86 -5.67
N THR A 133 -7.60 -13.81 -6.40
CA THR A 133 -7.79 -12.94 -7.56
C THR A 133 -9.06 -12.11 -7.50
N TRP A 134 -9.03 -10.89 -8.02
CA TRP A 134 -10.19 -10.00 -8.08
C TRP A 134 -11.31 -10.52 -8.99
N SER A 135 -10.97 -10.99 -10.19
CA SER A 135 -11.92 -11.56 -11.15
C SER A 135 -11.79 -13.06 -11.29
N ASP A 136 -12.67 -13.63 -12.09
CA ASP A 136 -12.60 -15.02 -12.52
C ASP A 136 -11.28 -15.32 -13.24
N VAL A 137 -10.79 -16.55 -13.04
CA VAL A 137 -9.59 -17.11 -13.67
C VAL A 137 -9.97 -18.36 -14.48
N PRO A 138 -9.14 -18.78 -15.45
CA PRO A 138 -9.32 -20.04 -16.15
C PRO A 138 -9.37 -21.23 -15.19
N ALA A 139 -10.15 -22.27 -15.51
CA ALA A 139 -10.17 -23.50 -14.72
C ALA A 139 -8.80 -24.23 -14.66
N ALA A 140 -7.91 -23.95 -15.61
CA ALA A 140 -6.52 -24.43 -15.60
C ALA A 140 -5.61 -23.69 -14.60
N ALA A 141 -6.03 -22.52 -14.08
CA ALA A 141 -5.25 -21.73 -13.13
C ALA A 141 -5.38 -22.28 -11.68
N THR A 142 -4.92 -23.51 -11.45
CA THR A 142 -5.01 -24.25 -10.17
C THR A 142 -4.25 -23.63 -8.99
N ARG A 143 -3.34 -22.67 -9.23
CA ARG A 143 -2.63 -21.87 -8.23
C ARG A 143 -3.39 -20.59 -7.83
N MET A 144 -4.57 -20.36 -8.42
CA MET A 144 -5.37 -19.16 -8.22
C MET A 144 -6.76 -19.47 -7.63
N SER A 145 -7.36 -18.49 -6.95
CA SER A 145 -8.75 -18.58 -6.50
C SER A 145 -9.42 -17.21 -6.47
N ALA A 146 -10.53 -17.05 -7.20
CA ALA A 146 -11.26 -15.79 -7.22
C ALA A 146 -11.92 -15.53 -5.86
N MET A 147 -11.75 -14.30 -5.35
CA MET A 147 -12.38 -13.86 -4.11
C MET A 147 -13.90 -13.96 -4.18
N THR A 148 -14.56 -14.27 -3.07
CA THR A 148 -16.00 -14.07 -2.90
C THR A 148 -16.25 -12.63 -2.46
N TRP A 149 -16.82 -11.83 -3.35
CA TRP A 149 -17.08 -10.41 -3.09
C TRP A 149 -18.35 -10.23 -2.25
N ILE A 150 -18.23 -9.53 -1.13
CA ILE A 150 -19.36 -8.95 -0.40
C ILE A 150 -19.77 -7.69 -1.18
N ARG A 151 -20.68 -7.91 -2.12
CA ARG A 151 -21.14 -6.97 -3.16
C ARG A 151 -22.56 -6.48 -2.88
N GLY A 152 -22.83 -5.21 -3.18
CA GLY A 152 -24.15 -4.83 -3.72
C GLY A 152 -24.25 -5.30 -5.17
N ASN A 153 -25.44 -5.32 -5.78
CA ASN A 153 -25.66 -5.92 -7.11
C ASN A 153 -24.98 -5.19 -8.29
N ARG A 154 -24.16 -4.15 -8.04
CA ARG A 154 -23.41 -3.41 -9.06
C ARG A 154 -21.98 -3.14 -8.61
N VAL A 155 -21.04 -3.32 -9.52
CA VAL A 155 -19.68 -2.76 -9.41
C VAL A 155 -19.80 -1.25 -9.59
N GLY A 156 -19.36 -0.47 -8.60
CA GLY A 156 -19.42 0.99 -8.65
C GLY A 156 -20.72 1.63 -8.15
N ASP A 157 -21.55 0.93 -7.38
CA ASP A 157 -22.56 1.58 -6.54
C ASP A 157 -21.90 1.97 -5.21
N ASP A 158 -21.57 3.25 -5.08
CA ASP A 158 -20.95 3.89 -3.91
C ASP A 158 -22.00 4.51 -2.96
N SER A 159 -23.30 4.32 -3.24
CA SER A 159 -24.36 4.84 -2.40
C SER A 159 -24.50 4.03 -1.11
N TRP A 160 -24.52 4.76 0.02
CA TRP A 160 -24.87 4.24 1.36
C TRP A 160 -26.30 3.67 1.47
N THR A 161 -27.08 3.69 0.38
CA THR A 161 -28.55 3.53 0.38
C THR A 161 -29.05 2.51 -0.64
N SER A 162 -28.20 1.63 -1.18
CA SER A 162 -28.71 0.54 -2.01
C SER A 162 -29.44 -0.49 -1.12
N ASP A 163 -30.77 -0.62 -1.27
CA ASP A 163 -31.64 -1.63 -0.64
C ASP A 163 -31.35 -3.10 -1.10
N GLN A 164 -30.12 -3.34 -1.55
CA GLN A 164 -29.68 -4.56 -2.20
C GLN A 164 -29.05 -5.47 -1.15
N PHE A 165 -29.93 -6.22 -0.48
CA PHE A 165 -29.55 -7.21 0.52
C PHE A 165 -28.51 -8.20 -0.02
N PHE A 166 -27.50 -8.46 0.80
CA PHE A 166 -26.53 -9.52 0.58
C PHE A 166 -27.23 -10.86 0.56
N ASN A 167 -26.97 -11.66 -0.47
CA ASN A 167 -27.43 -13.04 -0.52
C ASN A 167 -26.36 -13.94 0.12
N ALA A 168 -26.54 -14.29 1.39
CA ALA A 168 -25.63 -15.19 2.11
C ALA A 168 -25.55 -16.59 1.46
N GLU A 169 -26.59 -17.05 0.77
CA GLU A 169 -26.56 -18.34 0.04
C GLU A 169 -25.60 -18.28 -1.16
N THR A 170 -25.57 -17.14 -1.85
CA THR A 170 -24.60 -16.86 -2.93
C THR A 170 -23.19 -16.77 -2.39
N LEU A 171 -22.97 -16.02 -1.29
CA LEU A 171 -21.66 -15.96 -0.63
C LEU A 171 -21.20 -17.35 -0.18
N ASN A 172 -22.07 -18.15 0.44
CA ASN A 172 -21.75 -19.51 0.89
C ASN A 172 -21.43 -20.45 -0.28
N ARG A 173 -22.22 -20.43 -1.36
CA ARG A 173 -21.96 -21.20 -2.57
C ARG A 173 -20.61 -20.85 -3.18
N ASP A 174 -20.29 -19.56 -3.27
CA ASP A 174 -19.08 -19.08 -3.91
C ASP A 174 -17.84 -19.35 -3.04
N LEU A 175 -17.96 -19.30 -1.70
CA LEU A 175 -16.93 -19.79 -0.77
C LEU A 175 -16.74 -21.30 -0.86
N ALA A 176 -17.82 -22.08 -0.92
CA ALA A 176 -17.78 -23.54 -1.03
C ALA A 176 -17.20 -24.05 -2.37
N ALA A 177 -17.21 -23.21 -3.40
CA ALA A 177 -16.56 -23.48 -4.69
C ALA A 177 -15.04 -23.24 -4.68
N GLN A 178 -14.51 -22.50 -3.69
CA GLN A 178 -13.07 -22.30 -3.52
C GLN A 178 -12.43 -23.50 -2.80
N PRO A 179 -11.16 -23.86 -3.10
CA PRO A 179 -10.45 -24.92 -2.38
C PRO A 179 -10.42 -24.65 -0.87
N ALA A 180 -10.50 -25.72 -0.07
CA ALA A 180 -10.33 -25.62 1.37
C ALA A 180 -8.99 -25.00 1.73
N GLY A 181 -9.00 -24.00 2.61
CA GLY A 181 -7.80 -23.22 2.92
C GLY A 181 -7.51 -22.08 1.95
N ARG A 182 -8.39 -21.77 0.99
CA ARG A 182 -8.26 -20.60 0.09
C ARG A 182 -9.51 -19.70 0.08
N ARG A 183 -10.53 -20.04 0.86
CA ARG A 183 -11.87 -19.41 0.82
C ARG A 183 -11.80 -17.97 1.31
N THR A 184 -11.82 -17.04 0.36
CA THR A 184 -11.53 -15.62 0.60
C THR A 184 -12.79 -14.77 0.51
N LEU A 185 -13.09 -14.02 1.58
CA LEU A 185 -14.08 -12.94 1.58
C LEU A 185 -13.41 -11.59 1.25
N PHE A 186 -14.06 -10.81 0.40
CA PHE A 186 -13.61 -9.48 -0.04
C PHE A 186 -14.70 -8.42 0.23
N PRO A 187 -14.57 -7.58 1.28
CA PRO A 187 -15.60 -6.66 1.78
C PRO A 187 -15.72 -5.36 0.96
N TRP A 188 -15.70 -5.45 -0.37
CA TRP A 188 -15.44 -4.30 -1.25
C TRP A 188 -16.50 -3.20 -1.24
N ARG A 189 -17.76 -3.56 -0.97
CA ARG A 189 -18.86 -2.60 -0.77
C ARG A 189 -18.46 -1.47 0.20
N TYR A 190 -17.60 -1.75 1.18
CA TYR A 190 -17.24 -0.78 2.19
C TYR A 190 -16.02 0.10 1.87
N ARG A 191 -15.44 0.07 0.64
CA ARG A 191 -14.30 0.92 0.22
C ARG A 191 -14.46 2.38 0.66
N ASN A 192 -15.65 2.93 0.37
CA ASN A 192 -15.98 4.33 0.63
C ASN A 192 -16.93 4.48 1.83
N ALA A 193 -17.41 3.38 2.43
CA ALA A 193 -18.31 3.41 3.59
C ALA A 193 -17.59 3.80 4.90
N LEU A 194 -16.28 3.97 4.88
CA LEU A 194 -15.54 4.64 5.96
C LEU A 194 -15.43 6.16 5.76
N LEU A 195 -15.85 6.70 4.62
CA LEU A 195 -15.81 8.13 4.31
C LEU A 195 -17.18 8.78 4.44
N ASP A 196 -17.16 10.09 4.70
CA ASP A 196 -18.27 11.04 4.62
C ASP A 196 -19.56 10.74 5.42
N HIS A 197 -19.63 9.66 6.20
CA HIS A 197 -20.76 9.31 7.04
C HIS A 197 -21.23 10.52 7.89
N PRO A 198 -22.53 10.90 7.88
CA PRO A 198 -22.99 12.22 8.31
C PRO A 198 -22.74 12.56 9.78
N PHE A 199 -22.53 11.56 10.64
CA PHE A 199 -22.24 11.76 12.07
C PHE A 199 -20.73 11.79 12.40
N ASP A 200 -19.86 11.45 11.44
CA ASP A 200 -18.41 11.53 11.56
C ASP A 200 -17.92 12.86 10.95
N ARG A 201 -18.22 13.93 11.69
CA ARG A 201 -17.85 15.32 11.38
C ARG A 201 -16.88 15.86 12.42
N ILE A 202 -16.10 16.88 12.04
CA ILE A 202 -15.15 17.53 12.96
C ILE A 202 -15.95 18.18 14.10
N ARG A 203 -15.48 17.97 15.32
CA ARG A 203 -16.06 18.54 16.55
C ARG A 203 -15.14 19.63 17.06
N ARG A 204 -15.68 20.81 17.36
CA ARG A 204 -14.92 21.88 18.00
C ARG A 204 -14.89 21.71 19.53
N PRO A 205 -13.93 22.36 20.23
CA PRO A 205 -13.86 22.30 21.70
C PRO A 205 -15.11 22.79 22.45
N ASP A 206 -15.95 23.62 21.81
CA ASP A 206 -17.25 24.07 22.35
C ASP A 206 -18.39 23.04 22.20
N GLY A 207 -18.11 21.90 21.55
CA GLY A 207 -19.08 20.84 21.28
C GLY A 207 -19.86 21.00 19.96
N SER A 208 -19.67 22.09 19.22
CA SER A 208 -20.26 22.27 17.89
C SER A 208 -19.63 21.33 16.85
N THR A 209 -20.36 21.05 15.77
CA THR A 209 -19.91 20.20 14.65
C THR A 209 -19.80 20.99 13.36
N GLU A 210 -18.73 20.78 12.62
CA GLU A 210 -18.56 21.33 11.28
C GLU A 210 -19.24 20.50 10.18
N SER A 211 -19.36 21.08 8.99
CA SER A 211 -19.70 20.33 7.77
C SER A 211 -18.56 19.46 7.23
N ARG A 212 -17.30 19.77 7.61
CA ARG A 212 -16.11 19.08 7.09
C ARG A 212 -15.99 17.61 7.56
N PRO A 213 -15.59 16.68 6.69
CA PRO A 213 -15.33 15.28 7.05
C PRO A 213 -14.25 15.14 8.13
N SER A 214 -14.35 14.07 8.92
CA SER A 214 -13.45 13.78 10.04
C SER A 214 -12.83 12.39 9.92
N PRO A 215 -11.55 12.19 10.31
CA PRO A 215 -10.93 10.87 10.37
C PRO A 215 -11.32 10.06 11.62
N PHE A 216 -12.26 10.54 12.44
CA PHE A 216 -12.73 9.88 13.66
C PHE A 216 -14.03 9.09 13.41
N LEU A 217 -13.88 7.94 12.75
CA LEU A 217 -14.92 7.18 12.01
C LEU A 217 -15.84 6.32 12.88
N ASN A 218 -16.23 6.79 14.06
CA ASN A 218 -16.94 5.98 15.06
C ASN A 218 -18.31 5.51 14.57
N ALA A 219 -19.06 6.38 13.90
CA ALA A 219 -20.43 6.06 13.50
C ALA A 219 -20.48 5.24 12.19
N ALA A 220 -19.56 5.50 11.25
CA ALA A 220 -19.32 4.65 10.08
C ALA A 220 -18.92 3.23 10.49
N THR A 221 -17.98 3.10 11.42
CA THR A 221 -17.52 1.81 11.98
C THR A 221 -18.68 1.01 12.56
N LEU A 222 -19.58 1.67 13.31
CA LEU A 222 -20.77 1.04 13.88
C LEU A 222 -21.79 0.64 12.80
N SER A 223 -22.01 1.49 11.80
CA SER A 223 -22.97 1.22 10.72
C SER A 223 -22.54 0.01 9.88
N ILE A 224 -21.28 -0.04 9.43
CA ILE A 224 -20.71 -1.19 8.73
C ILE A 224 -20.80 -2.46 9.59
N ARG A 225 -20.51 -2.38 10.89
CA ARG A 225 -20.63 -3.54 11.78
C ARG A 225 -22.09 -4.03 11.86
N ASN A 226 -23.05 -3.13 12.01
CA ASN A 226 -24.48 -3.48 12.08
C ASN A 226 -24.99 -4.12 10.78
N GLU A 227 -24.48 -3.70 9.62
CA GLU A 227 -24.80 -4.27 8.31
C GLU A 227 -24.10 -5.62 8.08
N LEU A 228 -22.81 -5.72 8.41
CA LEU A 228 -21.99 -6.90 8.13
C LEU A 228 -22.32 -8.08 9.04
N THR A 229 -22.48 -7.83 10.34
CA THR A 229 -22.59 -8.87 11.39
C THR A 229 -23.69 -9.91 11.10
N PRO A 230 -24.95 -9.52 10.75
CA PRO A 230 -26.02 -10.49 10.48
C PRO A 230 -25.73 -11.41 9.29
N ILE A 231 -25.02 -10.93 8.27
CA ILE A 231 -24.64 -11.72 7.09
C ILE A 231 -23.63 -12.80 7.49
N LEU A 232 -22.65 -12.43 8.32
CA LEU A 232 -21.65 -13.36 8.81
C LEU A 232 -22.27 -14.41 9.73
N ASP A 233 -23.25 -14.03 10.56
CA ASP A 233 -24.03 -14.99 11.37
C ASP A 233 -24.84 -15.95 10.49
N GLN A 234 -25.45 -15.46 9.41
CA GLN A 234 -26.13 -16.31 8.44
C GLN A 234 -25.15 -17.29 7.77
N LEU A 235 -23.98 -16.82 7.33
CA LEU A 235 -22.93 -17.68 6.78
C LEU A 235 -22.48 -18.78 7.75
N VAL A 236 -22.24 -18.44 9.02
CA VAL A 236 -21.93 -19.42 10.07
C VAL A 236 -23.07 -20.44 10.23
N SER A 237 -24.33 -20.00 10.22
CA SER A 237 -25.50 -20.91 10.31
C SER A 237 -25.64 -21.85 9.12
N MET A 238 -25.11 -21.47 7.95
CA MET A 238 -25.06 -22.31 6.74
C MET A 238 -23.86 -23.27 6.71
N GLY A 239 -22.98 -23.23 7.71
CA GLY A 239 -21.74 -24.01 7.74
C GLY A 239 -20.65 -23.48 6.80
N ALA A 240 -20.68 -22.19 6.46
CA ALA A 240 -19.64 -21.58 5.63
C ALA A 240 -18.28 -21.59 6.35
N GLU A 241 -17.23 -21.91 5.61
CA GLU A 241 -15.84 -21.77 6.06
C GLU A 241 -15.18 -20.58 5.36
N VAL A 242 -14.46 -19.76 6.13
CA VAL A 242 -13.70 -18.60 5.64
C VAL A 242 -12.26 -18.76 6.10
N ASP A 243 -11.33 -18.81 5.15
CA ASP A 243 -9.90 -18.95 5.38
C ASP A 243 -9.21 -17.58 5.34
N TYR A 244 -9.76 -16.63 4.57
CA TYR A 244 -9.22 -15.28 4.41
C TYR A 244 -10.29 -14.19 4.42
N ILE A 245 -9.97 -13.04 5.03
CA ILE A 245 -10.60 -11.74 4.73
C ILE A 245 -9.54 -10.78 4.20
N ILE A 246 -9.73 -10.32 2.98
CA ILE A 246 -8.85 -9.34 2.34
C ILE A 246 -9.66 -8.09 2.07
N GLY A 247 -9.23 -6.93 2.54
CA GLY A 247 -9.81 -5.62 2.18
C GLY A 247 -8.95 -4.87 1.18
N ASP A 248 -9.56 -3.99 0.39
CA ASP A 248 -8.85 -3.01 -0.47
C ASP A 248 -9.13 -1.56 -0.02
N ILE A 249 -9.37 -1.37 1.28
CA ILE A 249 -9.95 -0.13 1.83
C ILE A 249 -8.88 0.98 1.89
N GLU A 250 -8.72 1.70 0.79
CA GLU A 250 -7.74 2.78 0.55
C GLU A 250 -8.07 4.13 1.24
N SER A 251 -9.15 4.18 2.04
CA SER A 251 -9.80 5.43 2.47
C SER A 251 -8.89 6.43 3.23
N SER A 252 -7.81 5.96 3.85
CA SER A 252 -6.83 6.82 4.55
C SER A 252 -6.22 7.90 3.66
N GLY A 253 -6.09 7.64 2.35
CA GLY A 253 -5.59 8.60 1.37
C GLY A 253 -6.42 9.88 1.30
N HIS A 254 -7.72 9.84 1.64
CA HIS A 254 -8.59 11.03 1.65
C HIS A 254 -8.07 12.13 2.59
N PHE A 255 -7.49 11.75 3.72
CA PHE A 255 -6.97 12.68 4.75
C PHE A 255 -5.46 12.89 4.69
N ALA A 256 -4.77 12.34 3.67
CA ALA A 256 -3.35 12.58 3.48
C ALA A 256 -3.05 14.07 3.28
N CYS A 257 -1.89 14.55 3.74
CA CYS A 257 -1.58 15.98 3.81
C CYS A 257 -1.58 16.69 2.44
N TRP A 258 -1.46 15.97 1.32
CA TRP A 258 -1.58 16.54 -0.02
C TRP A 258 -3.04 16.75 -0.46
N ASN A 259 -4.00 15.96 0.02
CA ASN A 259 -5.41 15.97 -0.39
C ASN A 259 -6.29 16.98 0.36
N ILE A 260 -6.00 17.26 1.64
CA ILE A 260 -6.74 18.24 2.46
C ILE A 260 -5.93 19.54 2.66
N ASP A 261 -6.58 20.69 2.84
CA ASP A 261 -5.88 21.97 3.06
C ASP A 261 -5.36 22.16 4.52
N GLU A 262 -4.60 23.25 4.73
CA GLU A 262 -4.00 23.56 6.03
C GLU A 262 -5.06 23.80 7.12
N ALA A 263 -6.15 24.49 6.79
CA ALA A 263 -7.23 24.79 7.72
C ALA A 263 -8.04 23.53 8.08
N HIS A 264 -8.06 22.51 7.23
CA HIS A 264 -8.65 21.19 7.52
C HIS A 264 -7.74 20.35 8.41
N ILE A 265 -6.42 20.38 8.19
CA ILE A 265 -5.43 19.78 9.10
C ILE A 265 -5.56 20.40 10.50
N GLU A 266 -5.55 21.73 10.59
CA GLU A 266 -5.71 22.48 11.86
C GLU A 266 -7.00 22.09 12.60
N ALA A 267 -8.14 22.06 11.89
CA ALA A 267 -9.42 21.70 12.51
C ALA A 267 -9.52 20.24 12.95
N ILE A 268 -8.78 19.32 12.32
CA ILE A 268 -8.65 17.93 12.81
C ILE A 268 -7.77 17.88 14.07
N MET A 269 -6.72 18.71 14.14
CA MET A 269 -5.86 18.81 15.33
C MET A 269 -6.57 19.46 16.53
N GLU A 270 -7.48 20.40 16.28
CA GLU A 270 -8.34 21.03 17.30
C GLU A 270 -9.49 20.13 17.78
N ASP A 271 -9.80 19.04 17.06
CA ASP A 271 -10.87 18.12 17.47
C ASP A 271 -10.51 17.48 18.82
N PRO A 272 -11.38 17.55 19.86
CA PRO A 272 -11.07 16.97 21.17
C PRO A 272 -10.68 15.48 21.14
N ARG A 273 -11.08 14.75 20.09
CA ARG A 273 -10.70 13.35 19.86
C ARG A 273 -9.22 13.19 19.47
N PHE A 274 -8.57 14.20 18.90
CA PHE A 274 -7.15 14.16 18.52
C PHE A 274 -6.21 13.99 19.72
N ALA A 275 -6.55 14.63 20.84
CA ALA A 275 -5.81 14.51 22.10
C ALA A 275 -6.22 13.30 22.97
N THR A 276 -7.41 12.70 22.73
CA THR A 276 -8.04 11.75 23.67
C THR A 276 -8.32 10.35 23.11
N ARG A 277 -8.40 10.18 21.78
CA ARG A 277 -8.61 8.86 21.15
C ARG A 277 -7.32 8.05 21.20
N VAL A 278 -7.23 7.14 22.16
CA VAL A 278 -6.20 6.09 22.17
C VAL A 278 -6.47 5.12 21.01
N MET A 279 -5.46 4.86 20.17
CA MET A 279 -5.51 4.01 18.98
C MET A 279 -4.99 2.59 19.24
N THR A 280 -5.04 1.76 18.18
CA THR A 280 -4.33 0.49 17.93
C THR A 280 -3.13 0.21 18.84
N ASN A 281 -2.18 1.15 18.78
CA ASN A 281 -0.82 1.06 19.32
C ASN A 281 -0.66 1.65 20.75
N GLY A 282 -1.76 2.08 21.38
CA GLY A 282 -1.76 2.69 22.72
C GLY A 282 -1.42 4.18 22.75
N LEU A 283 -1.22 4.82 21.60
CA LEU A 283 -0.96 6.26 21.49
C LEU A 283 -2.21 7.02 21.02
N THR A 284 -2.26 8.32 21.31
CA THR A 284 -3.20 9.26 20.67
C THR A 284 -2.62 9.86 19.39
N PRO A 285 -3.45 10.37 18.47
CA PRO A 285 -3.00 11.13 17.29
C PRO A 285 -2.01 12.24 17.65
N GLN A 286 -2.27 12.99 18.73
CA GLN A 286 -1.36 14.02 19.23
C GLN A 286 -0.01 13.45 19.68
N GLN A 287 0.03 12.31 20.37
CA GLN A 287 1.28 11.69 20.82
C GLN A 287 2.12 11.13 19.67
N MET A 288 1.48 10.61 18.61
CA MET A 288 2.18 10.15 17.40
C MET A 288 2.69 11.32 16.54
N LEU A 289 1.94 12.42 16.48
CA LEU A 289 2.35 13.61 15.72
C LEU A 289 3.42 14.42 16.46
N GLY A 290 3.35 14.54 17.79
CA GLY A 290 4.21 15.44 18.56
C GLY A 290 3.86 16.92 18.31
N ASP A 291 4.87 17.79 18.38
CA ASP A 291 4.71 19.26 18.35
C ASP A 291 4.59 19.86 16.92
N TRP A 292 4.40 19.04 15.87
CA TRP A 292 4.24 19.54 14.49
C TRP A 292 2.89 20.24 14.29
N ASN A 293 2.90 21.37 13.58
CA ASN A 293 1.70 22.15 13.25
C ASN A 293 1.24 22.00 11.79
N ALA A 294 0.03 22.49 11.50
CA ALA A 294 -0.63 22.36 10.20
C ALA A 294 0.22 22.89 9.02
N ASN A 295 0.87 24.05 9.17
CA ASN A 295 1.78 24.61 8.17
C ASN A 295 2.93 23.64 7.85
N GLN A 296 3.63 23.14 8.87
CA GLN A 296 4.75 22.19 8.71
C GLN A 296 4.33 20.88 8.04
N ILE A 297 3.09 20.43 8.29
CA ILE A 297 2.48 19.24 7.68
C ILE A 297 2.07 19.50 6.22
N LYS A 298 1.51 20.67 5.92
CA LYS A 298 0.94 20.99 4.60
C LYS A 298 1.98 21.38 3.55
N LEU A 299 3.24 21.62 3.95
CA LEU A 299 4.35 21.80 3.02
C LEU A 299 4.32 20.73 1.92
N ARG A 300 4.20 21.14 0.65
CA ARG A 300 4.16 20.25 -0.54
C ARG A 300 5.55 19.69 -0.87
N THR A 301 6.33 19.38 0.16
CA THR A 301 7.69 18.89 0.11
C THR A 301 7.81 17.74 1.11
N PRO A 302 8.53 16.65 0.78
CA PRO A 302 8.77 15.57 1.72
C PRO A 302 9.42 16.02 3.05
N THR A 303 8.58 16.17 4.08
CA THR A 303 8.98 16.52 5.46
C THR A 303 8.65 15.38 6.43
N ALA A 304 9.35 15.35 7.57
CA ALA A 304 9.03 14.43 8.66
C ALA A 304 7.63 14.67 9.24
N ALA A 305 7.17 15.94 9.30
CA ALA A 305 5.84 16.32 9.77
C ALA A 305 4.72 15.71 8.93
N ALA A 306 4.84 15.80 7.60
CA ALA A 306 3.89 15.21 6.66
C ALA A 306 3.89 13.68 6.70
N ALA A 307 5.06 13.05 6.79
CA ALA A 307 5.16 11.59 6.96
C ALA A 307 4.49 11.13 8.26
N ALA A 308 4.71 11.85 9.36
CA ALA A 308 4.05 11.59 10.64
C ALA A 308 2.53 11.77 10.56
N TRP A 309 2.05 12.86 9.95
CA TRP A 309 0.62 13.08 9.73
C TRP A 309 -0.04 11.92 8.97
N ASN A 310 0.55 11.52 7.84
CA ASN A 310 0.01 10.44 7.02
C ASN A 310 0.00 9.11 7.80
N ALA A 311 1.04 8.81 8.58
CA ALA A 311 1.06 7.63 9.45
C ALA A 311 -0.03 7.66 10.54
N VAL A 312 -0.34 8.83 11.13
CA VAL A 312 -1.46 8.99 12.07
C VAL A 312 -2.80 8.75 11.39
N MET A 313 -3.02 9.32 10.20
CA MET A 313 -4.25 9.08 9.44
C MET A 313 -4.41 7.61 9.07
N SER A 314 -3.35 6.95 8.59
CA SER A 314 -3.38 5.53 8.27
C SER A 314 -3.63 4.64 9.49
N ARG A 315 -3.12 4.99 10.69
CA ARG A 315 -3.44 4.27 11.96
C ARG A 315 -4.91 4.41 12.34
N LEU A 316 -5.49 5.61 12.25
CA LEU A 316 -6.92 5.85 12.53
C LEU A 316 -7.84 5.03 11.60
N PHE A 317 -7.52 4.97 10.31
CA PHE A 317 -8.26 4.15 9.35
C PHE A 317 -8.02 2.65 9.57
N ALA A 318 -6.80 2.23 9.90
CA ALA A 318 -6.49 0.83 10.21
C ALA A 318 -7.28 0.32 11.42
N ASP A 319 -7.45 1.15 12.47
CA ASP A 319 -8.33 0.87 13.61
C ASP A 319 -9.79 0.71 13.17
N ALA A 320 -10.30 1.62 12.33
CA ALA A 320 -11.69 1.57 11.85
C ALA A 320 -11.96 0.32 10.99
N ILE A 321 -11.05 -0.05 10.08
CA ILE A 321 -11.13 -1.27 9.26
C ILE A 321 -11.08 -2.52 10.16
N LEU A 322 -10.17 -2.53 11.14
CA LEU A 322 -10.05 -3.60 12.11
C LEU A 322 -11.35 -3.79 12.92
N ASP A 323 -11.92 -2.69 13.42
CA ASP A 323 -13.12 -2.71 14.25
C ASP A 323 -14.40 -3.02 13.45
N SER A 324 -14.54 -2.53 12.21
CA SER A 324 -15.78 -2.64 11.42
C SER A 324 -15.88 -3.90 10.56
N MET A 325 -14.77 -4.34 9.97
CA MET A 325 -14.77 -5.41 8.96
C MET A 325 -14.03 -6.66 9.43
N ILE A 326 -12.81 -6.51 9.93
CA ILE A 326 -11.93 -7.66 10.21
C ILE A 326 -12.35 -8.38 11.49
N ARG A 327 -12.53 -7.67 12.62
CA ARG A 327 -12.87 -8.31 13.90
C ARG A 327 -14.18 -9.12 13.81
N PRO A 328 -15.29 -8.63 13.21
CA PRO A 328 -16.50 -9.43 13.06
C PRO A 328 -16.32 -10.74 12.29
N VAL A 329 -15.38 -10.82 11.34
CA VAL A 329 -15.03 -12.07 10.65
C VAL A 329 -14.16 -12.97 11.55
N VAL A 330 -13.09 -12.44 12.13
CA VAL A 330 -12.17 -13.25 12.96
C VAL A 330 -12.85 -13.77 14.23
N GLU A 331 -13.86 -13.09 14.78
CA GLU A 331 -14.69 -13.60 15.88
C GLU A 331 -15.48 -14.87 15.52
N ARG A 332 -15.79 -15.06 14.23
CA ARG A 332 -16.58 -16.20 13.70
C ARG A 332 -15.70 -17.30 13.10
N TRP A 333 -14.59 -16.91 12.47
CA TRP A 333 -13.57 -17.82 11.97
C TRP A 333 -12.20 -17.43 12.57
N PRO A 334 -11.86 -17.90 13.80
CA PRO A 334 -10.65 -17.47 14.52
C PRO A 334 -9.32 -17.80 13.84
N ASN A 335 -9.33 -18.74 12.88
CA ASN A 335 -8.16 -19.09 12.07
C ASN A 335 -8.07 -18.28 10.76
N ALA A 336 -9.08 -17.45 10.44
CA ALA A 336 -9.09 -16.67 9.21
C ALA A 336 -7.95 -15.65 9.19
N ILE A 337 -7.19 -15.64 8.11
CA ILE A 337 -6.12 -14.68 7.90
C ILE A 337 -6.72 -13.36 7.39
N ALA A 338 -6.30 -12.25 7.99
CA ALA A 338 -6.84 -10.93 7.68
C ALA A 338 -5.74 -9.97 7.22
N SER A 339 -6.01 -9.22 6.15
CA SER A 339 -5.13 -8.18 5.64
C SER A 339 -5.91 -7.12 4.85
N ASN A 340 -5.42 -5.89 4.75
CA ASN A 340 -6.01 -4.84 3.92
C ASN A 340 -4.95 -4.18 3.02
N TYR A 341 -5.33 -3.66 1.86
CA TYR A 341 -4.44 -2.95 0.94
C TYR A 341 -3.68 -1.80 1.63
N GLY A 342 -2.41 -1.63 1.27
CA GLY A 342 -1.49 -0.65 1.84
C GLY A 342 -1.28 -0.76 3.36
N SER A 343 -1.84 -1.79 4.02
CA SER A 343 -1.89 -1.87 5.47
C SER A 343 -0.66 -2.62 5.97
N VAL A 344 0.35 -1.87 6.39
CA VAL A 344 1.69 -2.38 6.66
C VAL A 344 2.24 -1.84 7.99
N LYS A 345 3.34 -2.45 8.43
CA LYS A 345 4.23 -1.81 9.40
C LYS A 345 5.60 -1.61 8.76
N ILE A 346 6.04 -0.35 8.71
CA ILE A 346 7.39 0.07 8.33
C ILE A 346 7.85 1.09 9.37
N ASP A 347 8.92 0.80 10.09
CA ASP A 347 9.46 1.68 11.14
C ASP A 347 10.18 2.90 10.51
N PRO A 348 10.24 4.07 11.18
CA PRO A 348 10.78 5.31 10.62
C PRO A 348 12.21 5.23 10.09
N ASP A 349 13.08 4.45 10.74
CA ASP A 349 14.48 4.22 10.35
C ASP A 349 14.62 3.20 9.19
N GLN A 350 13.55 2.49 8.86
CA GLN A 350 13.49 1.53 7.75
C GLN A 350 12.79 2.07 6.51
N SER A 351 12.27 3.29 6.56
CA SER A 351 11.49 3.93 5.50
C SER A 351 12.13 3.85 4.12
N VAL A 352 11.26 3.71 3.11
CA VAL A 352 11.58 3.70 1.69
C VAL A 352 10.68 4.74 1.01
N PRO A 353 11.15 5.42 -0.04
CA PRO A 353 10.30 6.34 -0.80
C PRO A 353 9.04 5.68 -1.35
N ASP A 354 7.88 6.33 -1.21
CA ASP A 354 6.67 5.95 -1.94
C ASP A 354 6.75 6.38 -3.43
N MET A 355 5.66 6.18 -4.17
CA MET A 355 5.59 6.60 -5.58
C MET A 355 5.78 8.11 -5.76
N ASN A 356 5.38 8.91 -4.76
CA ASN A 356 5.54 10.37 -4.73
C ASN A 356 6.94 10.80 -4.23
N GLY A 357 7.76 9.85 -3.76
CA GLY A 357 9.10 10.05 -3.21
C GLY A 357 9.16 10.37 -1.70
N TRP A 358 8.03 10.37 -0.98
CA TRP A 358 8.02 10.64 0.46
C TRP A 358 8.67 9.47 1.20
N SER A 359 9.50 9.76 2.20
CA SER A 359 10.02 8.76 3.13
C SER A 359 8.85 8.13 3.89
N THR A 360 8.38 6.98 3.39
CA THR A 360 7.17 6.34 3.91
C THR A 360 7.56 5.31 4.96
N TRP A 361 7.22 5.67 6.19
CA TRP A 361 7.04 4.76 7.30
C TRP A 361 5.53 4.70 7.58
N GLN A 362 5.06 3.58 8.13
CA GLN A 362 3.63 3.40 8.43
C GLN A 362 3.44 2.52 9.66
N ASP A 363 2.43 2.86 10.46
CA ASP A 363 1.79 1.96 11.41
C ASP A 363 0.31 1.86 11.01
N SER A 364 0.05 1.15 9.90
CA SER A 364 -1.26 1.07 9.25
C SER A 364 -1.83 -0.36 9.27
N LEU A 365 -1.28 -1.24 10.12
CA LEU A 365 -1.65 -2.65 10.13
C LEU A 365 -3.11 -2.87 10.58
N ALA A 366 -3.95 -3.20 9.61
CA ALA A 366 -5.32 -3.70 9.77
C ALA A 366 -5.37 -5.19 9.40
N GLY A 367 -5.41 -6.05 10.43
CA GLY A 367 -5.46 -7.50 10.27
C GLY A 367 -4.35 -8.26 10.98
N THR A 368 -4.21 -9.54 10.63
CA THR A 368 -3.15 -10.40 11.15
C THR A 368 -1.86 -10.26 10.33
N HIS A 369 -1.99 -10.07 9.01
CA HIS A 369 -0.90 -9.99 8.04
C HIS A 369 -0.86 -8.61 7.38
N PRO A 370 0.31 -7.95 7.24
CA PRO A 370 0.43 -6.76 6.42
C PRO A 370 0.27 -7.12 4.93
N ALA A 371 -0.25 -6.18 4.14
CA ALA A 371 -0.46 -6.33 2.69
C ALA A 371 0.01 -5.06 1.97
N MET A 372 1.16 -5.15 1.30
CA MET A 372 1.74 -4.03 0.55
C MET A 372 1.56 -4.20 -0.95
N GLU A 373 1.42 -3.10 -1.68
CA GLU A 373 1.43 -3.10 -3.13
C GLU A 373 2.84 -3.16 -3.71
N THR A 374 3.03 -4.09 -4.65
CA THR A 374 4.24 -4.23 -5.47
C THR A 374 3.84 -4.17 -6.94
N TYR A 375 3.21 -3.04 -7.30
CA TYR A 375 2.65 -2.76 -8.63
C TYR A 375 3.69 -2.17 -9.59
N GLY A 376 4.92 -1.91 -9.15
CA GLY A 376 5.96 -1.26 -9.96
C GLY A 376 5.74 0.22 -10.21
N ARG A 377 4.91 0.89 -9.40
CA ARG A 377 4.51 2.31 -9.52
C ARG A 377 5.71 3.27 -9.46
N LEU A 378 6.03 3.85 -10.59
CA LEU A 378 6.96 4.96 -10.79
C LEU A 378 6.18 6.27 -10.86
N GLY A 379 6.66 7.29 -10.13
CA GLY A 379 5.97 8.57 -10.01
C GLY A 379 6.93 9.71 -9.65
N GLY A 380 6.55 10.55 -8.68
CA GLY A 380 7.38 11.62 -8.12
C GLY A 380 8.78 11.17 -7.64
N VAL A 381 8.99 9.88 -7.35
CA VAL A 381 10.34 9.33 -7.08
C VAL A 381 11.31 9.54 -8.26
N LEU A 382 10.86 9.42 -9.52
CA LEU A 382 11.69 9.71 -10.69
C LEU A 382 11.95 11.23 -10.82
N GLN A 383 10.89 12.02 -10.62
CA GLN A 383 10.89 13.46 -10.88
C GLN A 383 11.68 14.28 -9.84
N PHE A 384 11.71 13.83 -8.58
CA PHE A 384 12.24 14.63 -7.47
C PHE A 384 13.41 14.01 -6.73
N PHE A 385 13.69 12.72 -6.90
CA PHE A 385 14.72 12.01 -6.14
C PHE A 385 15.84 11.46 -7.01
N GLY A 386 17.02 11.37 -6.41
CA GLY A 386 18.17 10.68 -6.97
C GLY A 386 18.94 9.96 -5.88
N ILE A 387 19.99 9.23 -6.25
CA ILE A 387 20.82 8.45 -5.34
C ILE A 387 21.53 9.39 -4.36
N ASP A 388 21.60 9.01 -3.09
CA ASP A 388 22.42 9.68 -2.09
C ASP A 388 23.89 9.24 -2.25
N GLY A 389 24.76 10.17 -2.62
CA GLY A 389 26.19 9.88 -2.81
C GLY A 389 26.94 9.51 -1.53
N THR A 390 26.33 9.68 -0.35
CA THR A 390 26.90 9.27 0.95
C THR A 390 26.36 7.94 1.46
N ASP A 391 25.10 7.60 1.13
CA ASP A 391 24.50 6.28 1.37
C ASP A 391 23.68 5.84 0.15
N PRO A 392 24.27 5.12 -0.81
CA PRO A 392 23.58 4.70 -2.04
C PRO A 392 22.47 3.67 -1.80
N THR A 393 22.15 3.29 -0.55
CA THR A 393 20.91 2.58 -0.20
C THR A 393 19.72 3.52 0.06
N ARG A 394 19.94 4.84 -0.01
CA ARG A 394 18.93 5.89 0.14
C ARG A 394 18.75 6.66 -1.16
N LEU A 395 17.57 7.28 -1.27
CA LEU A 395 17.31 8.33 -2.24
C LEU A 395 17.10 9.63 -1.48
N ILE A 396 17.62 10.73 -2.02
CA ILE A 396 17.46 12.09 -1.49
C ILE A 396 16.85 13.00 -2.55
N ARG A 397 16.07 13.98 -2.09
CA ARG A 397 15.41 14.92 -3.00
C ARG A 397 16.46 15.86 -3.61
N GLY A 398 16.37 16.08 -4.92
CA GLY A 398 17.20 17.06 -5.62
C GLY A 398 18.61 16.59 -5.99
N SER A 399 19.02 15.36 -5.69
CA SER A 399 20.26 14.77 -6.23
C SER A 399 20.27 14.79 -7.76
N ALA A 400 21.46 14.81 -8.37
CA ALA A 400 21.62 14.79 -9.82
C ALA A 400 21.42 13.39 -10.43
N ASP A 401 21.76 12.35 -9.68
CA ASP A 401 21.78 10.96 -10.16
C ASP A 401 20.38 10.35 -10.10
N ARG A 402 19.57 10.66 -11.12
CA ARG A 402 18.16 10.25 -11.22
C ARG A 402 18.01 8.77 -11.60
N LEU A 403 16.94 8.16 -11.08
CA LEU A 403 16.57 6.80 -11.45
C LEU A 403 15.93 6.78 -12.84
N PRO A 404 16.28 5.82 -13.71
CA PRO A 404 15.64 5.67 -15.01
C PRO A 404 14.19 5.16 -14.88
N PRO A 405 13.26 5.59 -15.77
CA PRO A 405 11.87 5.16 -15.81
C PRO A 405 11.73 3.76 -16.44
N GLU A 406 12.20 2.73 -15.74
CA GLU A 406 12.28 1.36 -16.28
C GLU A 406 11.91 0.29 -15.24
N GLY A 407 11.57 -0.91 -15.70
CA GLY A 407 11.19 -2.04 -14.83
C GLY A 407 12.23 -2.46 -13.81
N TRP A 408 13.52 -2.21 -14.08
CA TRP A 408 14.58 -2.41 -13.10
C TRP A 408 14.51 -1.43 -11.92
N THR A 409 14.05 -0.19 -12.15
CA THR A 409 13.76 0.76 -11.07
C THR A 409 12.52 0.33 -10.28
N SER A 410 11.45 -0.09 -10.96
CA SER A 410 10.25 -0.65 -10.31
C SER A 410 10.58 -1.85 -9.42
N LEU A 411 11.37 -2.80 -9.92
CA LEU A 411 11.78 -3.98 -9.18
C LEU A 411 12.58 -3.61 -7.91
N ARG A 412 13.56 -2.71 -8.04
CA ARG A 412 14.38 -2.27 -6.90
C ARG A 412 13.55 -1.52 -5.85
N LEU A 413 12.58 -0.72 -6.29
CA LEU A 413 11.65 0.01 -5.41
C LEU A 413 10.80 -0.97 -4.58
N ASP A 414 10.12 -1.89 -5.26
CA ASP A 414 9.18 -2.81 -4.62
C ASP A 414 9.87 -3.85 -3.74
N VAL A 415 11.04 -4.35 -4.13
CA VAL A 415 11.82 -5.25 -3.26
C VAL A 415 12.43 -4.48 -2.08
N ASN A 416 12.85 -3.21 -2.24
CA ASN A 416 13.26 -2.40 -1.09
C ASN A 416 12.13 -2.18 -0.09
N ARG A 417 10.91 -1.91 -0.59
CA ARG A 417 9.70 -1.78 0.25
C ARG A 417 9.41 -3.05 1.04
N THR A 418 9.31 -4.22 0.40
CA THR A 418 9.08 -5.49 1.12
C THR A 418 10.17 -5.77 2.14
N ARG A 419 11.43 -5.50 1.79
CA ARG A 419 12.54 -5.61 2.75
C ARG A 419 12.45 -4.63 3.91
N ALA A 420 11.93 -3.42 3.73
CA ALA A 420 11.67 -2.47 4.82
C ALA A 420 10.60 -2.99 5.78
N MET A 421 9.51 -3.53 5.24
CA MET A 421 8.47 -4.20 6.04
C MET A 421 9.06 -5.39 6.83
N LEU A 422 9.86 -6.25 6.19
CA LEU A 422 10.54 -7.39 6.84
C LEU A 422 11.55 -6.98 7.94
N ARG A 423 12.16 -5.80 7.84
CA ARG A 423 13.02 -5.25 8.91
C ARG A 423 12.23 -4.63 10.07
N SER A 424 10.95 -4.30 9.85
CA SER A 424 10.07 -3.63 10.80
C SER A 424 9.02 -4.56 11.45
N SER A 425 8.88 -5.77 10.90
CA SER A 425 7.87 -6.75 11.28
C SER A 425 8.34 -8.16 10.94
N ASN A 426 8.19 -9.09 11.89
CA ASN A 426 8.42 -10.52 11.70
C ASN A 426 7.13 -11.30 11.35
N ARG A 427 6.01 -10.60 11.10
CA ARG A 427 4.74 -11.25 10.73
C ARG A 427 4.82 -11.81 9.31
N PRO A 428 4.20 -12.97 9.03
CA PRO A 428 3.94 -13.38 7.66
C PRO A 428 3.05 -12.33 6.98
N PHE A 429 3.20 -12.17 5.67
CA PHE A 429 2.65 -11.06 4.93
C PHE A 429 2.05 -11.50 3.59
N HIS A 430 1.17 -10.67 3.06
CA HIS A 430 0.67 -10.77 1.68
C HIS A 430 1.28 -9.66 0.84
N LEU A 431 1.23 -9.80 -0.48
CA LEU A 431 1.55 -8.73 -1.41
C LEU A 431 0.49 -8.59 -2.49
N TRP A 432 0.15 -7.36 -2.79
CA TRP A 432 -0.70 -6.98 -3.90
C TRP A 432 0.13 -6.87 -5.17
N LEU A 433 -0.35 -7.51 -6.24
CA LEU A 433 0.24 -7.49 -7.58
C LEU A 433 -0.81 -7.03 -8.60
N ALA A 434 -0.45 -6.11 -9.49
CA ALA A 434 -1.28 -5.74 -10.64
C ALA A 434 -1.15 -6.78 -11.77
N SER A 435 -1.96 -6.66 -12.83
CA SER A 435 -1.76 -7.47 -14.04
C SER A 435 -0.40 -7.14 -14.71
N PRO A 436 0.23 -8.10 -15.42
CA PRO A 436 1.46 -7.86 -16.19
C PRO A 436 1.35 -6.72 -17.22
N SER A 437 0.12 -6.44 -17.64
CA SER A 437 -0.26 -5.39 -18.60
C SER A 437 -0.61 -4.04 -17.98
N TRP A 438 -0.71 -3.93 -16.66
CA TRP A 438 -1.16 -2.71 -16.02
C TRP A 438 -0.07 -1.64 -16.08
N ALA A 439 -0.30 -0.63 -16.93
CA ALA A 439 0.63 0.47 -17.19
C ALA A 439 0.44 1.70 -16.29
N THR A 440 -0.76 1.98 -15.79
CA THR A 440 -1.04 3.26 -15.10
C THR A 440 -2.39 3.30 -14.37
N ASP A 441 -2.43 4.07 -13.29
CA ASP A 441 -3.65 4.66 -12.71
C ASP A 441 -3.55 6.20 -12.81
N GLY A 442 -3.79 6.73 -14.00
CA GLY A 442 -3.80 8.18 -14.26
C GLY A 442 -2.41 8.78 -14.43
N ASN A 443 -1.83 9.32 -13.35
CA ASN A 443 -0.57 10.09 -13.40
C ASN A 443 0.68 9.28 -13.05
N TRP A 444 0.54 7.95 -12.89
CA TRP A 444 1.61 7.05 -12.44
C TRP A 444 1.94 6.05 -13.52
N GLU A 445 3.21 5.77 -13.77
CA GLU A 445 3.63 4.76 -14.74
C GLU A 445 4.06 3.48 -14.04
N SER A 446 3.80 2.32 -14.63
CA SER A 446 4.32 1.04 -14.17
C SER A 446 5.50 0.62 -15.04
N GLY A 447 6.69 0.48 -14.45
CA GLY A 447 7.83 -0.13 -15.15
C GLY A 447 7.69 -1.65 -15.36
N PHE A 448 6.64 -2.27 -14.81
CA PHE A 448 6.35 -3.69 -15.01
C PHE A 448 5.46 -3.98 -16.23
N ALA A 449 4.78 -2.98 -16.78
CA ALA A 449 3.94 -3.18 -17.96
C ALA A 449 4.77 -3.67 -19.15
N ASP A 450 4.37 -4.81 -19.71
CA ASP A 450 5.03 -5.47 -20.85
C ASP A 450 6.56 -5.66 -20.66
N SER A 451 6.99 -5.85 -19.42
CA SER A 451 8.40 -5.82 -18.98
C SER A 451 8.78 -7.10 -18.23
N PRO A 452 9.95 -7.72 -18.53
CA PRO A 452 10.34 -8.97 -17.90
C PRO A 452 10.51 -8.84 -16.37
N TYR A 453 10.72 -7.63 -15.87
CA TYR A 453 10.86 -7.36 -14.44
C TYR A 453 9.57 -7.58 -13.63
N PHE A 454 8.41 -7.71 -14.27
CA PHE A 454 7.20 -8.22 -13.60
C PHE A 454 7.45 -9.61 -13.00
N ARG A 455 7.93 -10.57 -13.81
CA ARG A 455 8.19 -11.95 -13.37
C ARG A 455 9.25 -12.00 -12.26
N GLU A 456 10.27 -11.15 -12.41
CA GLU A 456 11.37 -11.05 -11.45
C GLU A 456 10.92 -10.49 -10.10
N ASN A 457 9.95 -9.57 -10.09
CA ASN A 457 9.32 -9.11 -8.86
C ASN A 457 8.68 -10.31 -8.14
N LEU A 458 7.79 -11.07 -8.79
CA LEU A 458 7.14 -12.24 -8.20
C LEU A 458 8.18 -13.22 -7.61
N PHE A 459 9.27 -13.51 -8.32
CA PHE A 459 10.36 -14.34 -7.81
C PHE A 459 11.04 -13.77 -6.55
N HIS A 460 11.47 -12.50 -6.61
CA HIS A 460 12.16 -11.85 -5.49
C HIS A 460 11.27 -11.69 -4.26
N GLN A 461 9.97 -11.48 -4.46
CA GLN A 461 8.98 -11.39 -3.39
C GLN A 461 8.71 -12.77 -2.78
N ALA A 462 8.59 -13.83 -3.58
CA ALA A 462 8.33 -15.18 -3.09
C ALA A 462 9.48 -15.73 -2.23
N VAL A 463 10.74 -15.66 -2.71
CA VAL A 463 11.90 -15.99 -1.84
C VAL A 463 12.17 -14.93 -0.77
N GLY A 464 11.46 -13.80 -0.82
CA GLY A 464 11.33 -12.83 0.26
C GLY A 464 10.34 -13.25 1.35
N GLY A 465 9.66 -14.39 1.22
CA GLY A 465 8.72 -14.94 2.21
C GLY A 465 7.23 -14.72 1.89
N ALA A 466 6.90 -14.21 0.69
CA ALA A 466 5.52 -14.10 0.24
C ALA A 466 5.01 -15.46 -0.29
N HIS A 467 4.13 -16.11 0.47
CA HIS A 467 3.51 -17.39 0.06
C HIS A 467 2.07 -17.22 -0.48
N HIS A 468 1.44 -16.08 -0.19
CA HIS A 468 0.12 -15.73 -0.70
C HIS A 468 0.15 -14.32 -1.29
N PHE A 469 -0.22 -14.23 -2.57
CA PHE A 469 -0.34 -12.96 -3.28
C PHE A 469 -1.80 -12.62 -3.55
N ILE A 470 -2.05 -11.33 -3.72
CA ILE A 470 -3.37 -10.77 -3.98
C ILE A 470 -3.30 -10.16 -5.38
N TYR A 471 -3.86 -10.86 -6.35
CA TYR A 471 -3.73 -10.53 -7.77
C TYR A 471 -4.90 -9.67 -8.22
N TRP A 472 -4.58 -8.42 -8.55
CA TRP A 472 -5.49 -7.45 -9.10
C TRP A 472 -5.58 -7.63 -10.62
N ASN A 473 -6.51 -8.50 -11.04
CA ASN A 473 -6.95 -8.70 -12.41
C ASN A 473 -8.34 -8.05 -12.62
N PRO A 474 -8.46 -6.72 -12.65
CA PRO A 474 -9.74 -6.01 -12.61
C PRO A 474 -10.61 -6.27 -13.85
N ILE A 475 -11.94 -6.28 -13.67
CA ILE A 475 -12.92 -6.30 -14.77
C ILE A 475 -13.19 -4.86 -15.29
N ASP A 476 -12.35 -3.89 -14.90
CA ASP A 476 -12.68 -2.48 -14.98
C ASP A 476 -12.66 -1.96 -16.42
N ARG A 477 -13.82 -1.41 -16.83
CA ARG A 477 -14.05 -0.84 -18.16
C ARG A 477 -13.41 0.54 -18.36
N ASN A 478 -12.83 1.10 -17.30
CA ASN A 478 -12.28 2.45 -17.26
C ASN A 478 -10.74 2.49 -17.35
N LEU A 479 -10.08 1.34 -17.56
CA LEU A 479 -8.65 1.29 -17.80
C LEU A 479 -8.32 1.93 -19.17
N PRO A 480 -7.20 2.67 -19.31
CA PRO A 480 -6.80 3.27 -20.60
C PRO A 480 -6.61 2.24 -21.73
N VAL A 481 -6.25 1.01 -21.37
CA VAL A 481 -6.28 -0.16 -22.23
C VAL A 481 -7.32 -1.13 -21.68
N PRO A 482 -8.43 -1.41 -22.39
CA PRO A 482 -9.40 -2.41 -21.95
C PRO A 482 -8.75 -3.79 -21.84
N ILE A 483 -8.69 -4.35 -20.63
CA ILE A 483 -8.26 -5.72 -20.41
C ILE A 483 -9.50 -6.61 -20.45
N ASP A 484 -9.81 -7.14 -21.64
CA ASP A 484 -10.93 -8.06 -21.83
C ASP A 484 -10.73 -9.39 -21.08
N ARG A 485 -11.74 -10.26 -21.11
CA ARG A 485 -11.72 -11.51 -20.37
C ARG A 485 -10.62 -12.46 -20.87
N ASP A 486 -10.39 -12.51 -22.17
CA ASP A 486 -9.46 -13.45 -22.78
C ASP A 486 -8.01 -13.02 -22.47
N ARG A 487 -7.73 -11.71 -22.49
CA ARG A 487 -6.45 -11.15 -22.02
C ARG A 487 -6.22 -11.42 -20.53
N ARG A 488 -7.20 -11.17 -19.64
CA ARG A 488 -7.07 -11.50 -18.20
C ARG A 488 -6.83 -12.99 -17.98
N HIS A 489 -7.48 -13.85 -18.77
CA HIS A 489 -7.33 -15.30 -18.70
C HIS A 489 -5.93 -15.74 -19.14
N ALA A 490 -5.41 -15.19 -20.25
CA ALA A 490 -4.04 -15.43 -20.70
C ALA A 490 -2.99 -15.00 -19.67
N GLU A 491 -3.11 -13.77 -19.14
CA GLU A 491 -2.21 -13.23 -18.11
C GLU A 491 -2.28 -14.02 -16.80
N SER A 492 -3.46 -14.56 -16.44
CA SER A 492 -3.59 -15.45 -15.27
C SER A 492 -2.84 -16.78 -15.46
N LEU A 493 -2.75 -17.30 -16.69
CA LEU A 493 -1.96 -18.50 -17.01
C LEU A 493 -0.45 -18.21 -17.03
N GLU A 494 -0.05 -17.02 -17.49
CA GLU A 494 1.34 -16.56 -17.39
C GLU A 494 1.79 -16.45 -15.92
N VAL A 495 0.97 -15.80 -15.08
CA VAL A 495 1.23 -15.69 -13.64
C VAL A 495 1.23 -17.07 -12.96
N GLN A 496 0.38 -18.01 -13.38
CA GLN A 496 0.46 -19.40 -12.91
C GLN A 496 1.82 -20.03 -13.27
N ALA A 497 2.29 -19.91 -14.51
CA ALA A 497 3.60 -20.47 -14.91
C ALA A 497 4.74 -19.90 -14.05
N ILE A 498 4.68 -18.62 -13.67
CA ILE A 498 5.62 -17.98 -12.73
C ILE A 498 5.54 -18.62 -11.34
N LEU A 499 4.33 -18.88 -10.81
CA LEU A 499 4.13 -19.58 -9.52
C LEU A 499 4.65 -21.02 -9.55
N GLU A 500 4.50 -21.71 -10.67
CA GLU A 500 5.03 -23.06 -10.90
C GLU A 500 6.56 -23.08 -11.00
N GLU A 501 7.18 -22.07 -11.63
CA GLU A 501 8.65 -21.89 -11.63
C GLU A 501 9.17 -21.66 -10.20
N ILE A 502 8.46 -20.88 -9.38
CA ILE A 502 8.79 -20.70 -7.95
C ILE A 502 8.64 -22.00 -7.17
N ASP A 503 7.54 -22.73 -7.34
CA ASP A 503 7.29 -24.02 -6.69
C ASP A 503 8.41 -25.03 -7.03
N GLN A 504 8.83 -25.08 -8.29
CA GLN A 504 9.97 -25.89 -8.73
C GLN A 504 11.30 -25.45 -8.09
N ALA A 505 11.62 -24.16 -8.11
CA ALA A 505 12.85 -23.60 -7.53
C ALA A 505 12.92 -23.76 -6.00
N THR A 506 11.78 -23.67 -5.31
CA THR A 506 11.66 -23.90 -3.86
C THR A 506 11.45 -25.36 -3.49
N ARG A 507 11.33 -26.27 -4.47
CA ARG A 507 10.97 -27.69 -4.29
C ARG A 507 9.66 -27.88 -3.48
N GLY A 508 8.71 -26.96 -3.65
CA GLY A 508 7.43 -26.94 -2.93
C GLY A 508 7.50 -26.52 -1.46
N ASP A 509 8.65 -26.02 -1.00
CA ASP A 509 8.87 -25.74 0.42
C ASP A 509 8.19 -24.45 0.92
N ALA A 510 6.98 -24.62 1.44
CA ALA A 510 6.22 -23.62 2.18
C ALA A 510 6.81 -23.26 3.58
N SER A 511 7.98 -23.81 3.95
CA SER A 511 8.73 -23.44 5.16
C SER A 511 9.82 -22.39 4.91
N SER A 512 10.00 -21.97 3.66
CA SER A 512 11.22 -21.28 3.24
C SER A 512 11.38 -19.93 3.93
N THR A 513 12.55 -19.72 4.55
CA THR A 513 12.83 -18.55 5.41
C THR A 513 13.72 -17.53 4.68
N PRO A 514 13.37 -16.24 4.60
CA PRO A 514 14.16 -15.26 3.86
C PRO A 514 15.57 -15.07 4.41
N LEU A 515 16.57 -15.13 3.53
CA LEU A 515 17.99 -14.94 3.87
C LEU A 515 18.49 -13.49 3.70
N ARG A 516 17.70 -12.61 3.05
CA ARG A 516 18.09 -11.21 2.81
C ARG A 516 16.94 -10.23 2.97
N SER A 517 16.95 -9.50 4.09
CA SER A 517 16.11 -8.31 4.35
C SER A 517 16.87 -6.98 4.27
N GLY A 518 18.19 -6.98 4.02
CA GLY A 518 19.01 -5.76 3.95
C GLY A 518 18.64 -4.82 2.79
N ARG A 519 18.83 -3.51 3.00
CA ARG A 519 18.58 -2.46 1.98
C ARG A 519 19.37 -2.74 0.70
N ILE A 520 18.76 -2.46 -0.45
CA ILE A 520 19.38 -2.58 -1.78
C ILE A 520 19.99 -1.23 -2.14
N ARG A 521 21.20 -1.23 -2.73
CA ARG A 521 21.79 -0.01 -3.30
C ARG A 521 21.11 0.34 -4.62
N TRP A 522 20.78 1.61 -4.80
CA TRP A 522 20.12 2.15 -5.99
C TRP A 522 21.05 2.26 -7.21
N ASP A 523 22.35 2.09 -7.02
CA ASP A 523 23.36 1.99 -8.09
C ASP A 523 23.73 0.52 -8.44
N SER A 524 23.14 -0.47 -7.76
CA SER A 524 23.50 -1.87 -7.99
C SER A 524 23.04 -2.36 -9.36
N PRO A 525 23.92 -2.95 -10.20
CA PRO A 525 23.55 -3.59 -11.46
C PRO A 525 22.97 -5.00 -11.25
N VAL A 526 22.98 -5.51 -10.01
CA VAL A 526 22.47 -6.84 -9.65
C VAL A 526 21.61 -6.78 -8.38
N LEU A 527 20.55 -7.57 -8.35
CA LEU A 527 19.64 -7.78 -7.23
C LEU A 527 19.65 -9.26 -6.85
N LEU A 528 19.73 -9.54 -5.56
CA LEU A 528 19.83 -10.90 -5.04
C LEU A 528 18.92 -11.04 -3.81
N SER A 529 17.88 -11.87 -3.93
CA SER A 529 17.06 -12.38 -2.81
C SER A 529 17.24 -13.90 -2.74
N GLY A 530 16.99 -14.49 -1.57
CA GLY A 530 17.04 -15.94 -1.42
C GLY A 530 16.42 -16.40 -0.12
N ALA A 531 16.14 -17.69 -0.04
CA ALA A 531 15.50 -18.33 1.10
C ALA A 531 16.20 -19.64 1.48
N ARG A 532 16.26 -19.92 2.79
CA ARG A 532 16.63 -21.21 3.35
C ARG A 532 15.46 -22.17 3.21
N LEU A 533 15.75 -23.38 2.76
CA LEU A 533 14.80 -24.49 2.63
C LEU A 533 14.85 -25.39 3.88
N ALA A 534 13.82 -26.18 4.11
CA ALA A 534 13.64 -27.03 5.29
C ALA A 534 14.72 -28.12 5.48
N ASP A 535 15.45 -28.46 4.42
CA ASP A 535 16.61 -29.37 4.46
C ASP A 535 17.95 -28.68 4.78
N GLY A 536 17.93 -27.36 5.02
CA GLY A 536 19.11 -26.55 5.34
C GLY A 536 19.88 -26.02 4.12
N SER A 537 19.50 -26.42 2.90
CA SER A 537 20.00 -25.81 1.67
C SER A 537 19.32 -24.47 1.39
N SER A 538 19.78 -23.72 0.39
CA SER A 538 19.14 -22.46 -0.01
C SER A 538 18.91 -22.33 -1.51
N VAL A 539 17.93 -21.49 -1.86
CA VAL A 539 17.65 -21.05 -3.23
C VAL A 539 17.72 -19.53 -3.30
N TRP A 540 18.33 -19.03 -4.37
CA TRP A 540 18.51 -17.60 -4.62
C TRP A 540 17.97 -17.23 -6.00
N ARG A 541 17.26 -16.10 -6.08
CA ARG A 541 17.01 -15.40 -7.35
C ARG A 541 18.01 -14.26 -7.48
N LEU A 542 18.82 -14.33 -8.52
CA LEU A 542 19.71 -13.25 -8.96
C LEU A 542 19.13 -12.65 -10.23
N THR A 543 18.86 -11.35 -10.25
CA THR A 543 18.36 -10.61 -11.41
C THR A 543 19.25 -9.40 -11.67
N VAL A 544 19.44 -9.03 -12.94
CA VAL A 544 20.39 -7.98 -13.36
C VAL A 544 19.70 -6.81 -14.07
N ALA A 545 20.40 -5.67 -14.13
CA ALA A 545 20.00 -4.47 -14.85
C ALA A 545 19.99 -4.67 -16.40
N PRO A 546 19.25 -3.86 -17.16
CA PRO A 546 19.07 -4.07 -18.61
C PRO A 546 20.37 -3.99 -19.43
N ASN A 547 21.38 -3.29 -18.94
CA ASN A 547 22.69 -3.12 -19.58
C ASN A 547 23.67 -4.27 -19.31
N VAL A 548 23.33 -5.26 -18.47
CA VAL A 548 24.21 -6.39 -18.16
C VAL A 548 24.11 -7.46 -19.26
N ALA A 549 25.26 -7.86 -19.80
CA ALA A 549 25.42 -8.92 -20.80
C ALA A 549 25.61 -10.29 -20.15
N SER A 550 26.41 -10.35 -19.09
CA SER A 550 26.75 -11.59 -18.40
C SER A 550 27.21 -11.35 -16.96
N ILE A 551 27.20 -12.42 -16.17
CA ILE A 551 27.71 -12.45 -14.80
C ILE A 551 28.56 -13.70 -14.60
N ARG A 552 29.54 -13.64 -13.70
CA ARG A 552 30.29 -14.84 -13.25
C ARG A 552 30.23 -14.92 -11.74
N LEU A 553 29.78 -16.05 -11.20
CA LEU A 553 29.80 -16.27 -9.76
C LEU A 553 31.20 -16.73 -9.34
N ASP A 554 31.52 -16.56 -8.06
CA ASP A 554 32.76 -17.09 -7.52
C ASP A 554 32.75 -18.64 -7.56
N GLY A 555 33.86 -19.20 -8.01
CA GLY A 555 34.01 -20.62 -8.35
C GLY A 555 33.61 -21.01 -9.79
N ASP A 556 32.89 -20.17 -10.55
CA ASP A 556 32.49 -20.49 -11.93
C ASP A 556 33.64 -20.30 -12.93
N SER A 557 33.83 -21.28 -13.82
CA SER A 557 34.89 -21.27 -14.85
C SER A 557 34.56 -20.44 -16.09
N ALA A 558 33.30 -20.02 -16.26
CA ALA A 558 32.82 -19.24 -17.40
C ALA A 558 31.66 -18.32 -16.95
N PRO A 559 31.47 -17.15 -17.61
CA PRO A 559 30.33 -16.30 -17.33
C PRO A 559 29.02 -16.90 -17.85
N VAL A 560 27.94 -16.70 -17.09
CA VAL A 560 26.56 -16.97 -17.48
C VAL A 560 26.07 -15.79 -18.31
N LEU A 561 25.76 -16.04 -19.59
CA LEU A 561 25.11 -15.06 -20.47
C LEU A 561 23.68 -14.81 -20.00
N ILE A 562 23.25 -13.54 -20.01
CA ILE A 562 21.91 -13.14 -19.59
C ILE A 562 21.03 -12.85 -20.81
N ASP A 563 19.88 -13.52 -20.87
CA ASP A 563 18.82 -13.22 -21.82
C ASP A 563 18.11 -11.92 -21.41
N PRO A 564 17.99 -10.89 -22.27
CA PRO A 564 17.24 -9.68 -21.96
C PRO A 564 15.76 -9.92 -21.59
N THR A 565 15.17 -11.01 -22.08
CA THR A 565 13.77 -11.40 -21.82
C THR A 565 13.61 -12.23 -20.54
N ASN A 566 14.71 -12.75 -19.99
CA ASN A 566 14.76 -13.44 -18.70
C ASN A 566 16.02 -12.95 -17.94
N PRO A 567 15.98 -11.74 -17.36
CA PRO A 567 17.16 -11.06 -16.82
C PRO A 567 17.62 -11.63 -15.47
N GLY A 568 17.28 -12.88 -15.14
CA GLY A 568 17.65 -13.49 -13.87
C GLY A 568 17.78 -15.01 -13.92
N ILE A 569 18.50 -15.54 -12.94
CA ILE A 569 18.82 -16.96 -12.77
C ILE A 569 18.48 -17.46 -11.37
N TRP A 570 18.15 -18.75 -11.29
CA TRP A 570 18.05 -19.48 -10.03
C TRP A 570 19.40 -20.09 -9.66
N ILE A 571 19.82 -19.91 -8.41
CA ILE A 571 21.07 -20.47 -7.87
C ILE A 571 20.72 -21.28 -6.62
N HIS A 572 21.06 -22.56 -6.61
CA HIS A 572 20.93 -23.42 -5.42
C HIS A 572 22.28 -23.55 -4.73
N ARG A 573 22.30 -23.53 -3.39
CA ARG A 573 23.48 -23.77 -2.57
C ARG A 573 23.15 -24.84 -1.51
N PRO A 574 24.12 -25.69 -1.11
CA PRO A 574 23.90 -26.73 -0.09
C PRO A 574 23.73 -26.16 1.33
N ASP A 575 23.99 -24.87 1.51
CA ASP A 575 23.92 -24.10 2.74
C ASP A 575 23.32 -22.71 2.44
N ASP A 576 23.34 -21.80 3.43
CA ASP A 576 22.89 -20.41 3.28
C ASP A 576 23.95 -19.45 2.74
N SER A 577 25.03 -19.96 2.12
CA SER A 577 26.07 -19.09 1.58
C SER A 577 25.49 -18.19 0.50
N VAL A 578 25.73 -16.88 0.63
CA VAL A 578 25.36 -15.90 -0.38
C VAL A 578 26.20 -16.16 -1.63
N PRO A 579 25.60 -16.32 -2.82
CA PRO A 579 26.34 -16.31 -4.09
C PRO A 579 27.19 -15.04 -4.22
N ALA A 580 28.51 -15.20 -4.18
CA ALA A 580 29.44 -14.12 -4.49
C ALA A 580 29.49 -13.93 -6.01
N ILE A 581 29.45 -12.67 -6.44
CA ILE A 581 29.54 -12.28 -7.85
C ILE A 581 30.99 -11.84 -8.08
N ALA A 582 31.72 -12.59 -8.89
CA ALA A 582 33.12 -12.33 -9.21
C ALA A 582 33.27 -11.31 -10.35
N GLU A 583 32.31 -11.25 -11.26
CA GLU A 583 32.35 -10.40 -12.46
C GLU A 583 30.94 -10.04 -12.93
N VAL A 584 30.78 -8.82 -13.43
CA VAL A 584 29.59 -8.34 -14.15
C VAL A 584 30.10 -7.69 -15.43
N THR A 585 29.60 -8.12 -16.58
CA THR A 585 29.98 -7.57 -17.89
C THR A 585 28.80 -6.80 -18.47
N GLU A 586 29.01 -5.54 -18.84
CA GLU A 586 28.01 -4.71 -19.53
C GLU A 586 28.00 -4.98 -21.05
N ARG A 587 26.94 -4.53 -21.75
CA ARG A 587 26.71 -4.73 -23.19
C ARG A 587 27.41 -3.70 -24.08
#